data_AF-B0LB64-F1
#
_entry.id   AF-B0LB64-F1
#
_cell.length_a   1.000
_cell.length_b   1.000
_cell.length_c   1.000
_cell.angle_alpha   90.00
_cell.angle_beta   90.00
_cell.angle_gamma   90.00
#
_symmetry.space_group_name_H-M   'P 1'
#
loop_
_entity.id
_entity.type
_entity.pdbx_description
1 polymer ?
#
loop_
_entity_poly.entity_id
_entity_poly.type
_entity_poly.pdbx_seq_one_letter_code
_entity_poly.pdbx_strand_id
1 'polypeptide(L)'
;YLLHFVVLKNNGINRLAEKVKNELNEELEHANKLAERILLLKGVPSFQDTNEISKYDGKFAKKTIQKILEANLKLEGKGIKDIKETISIAEKEKDFVSVMLVEEMLK
;
A
#
# COMPACT_ATOMS: atom_id res chain seq x y z
N TYR A 1 1.84 6.28 -0.87
CA TYR A 1 2.33 6.37 -2.26
C TYR A 1 1.99 7.68 -2.97
N LEU A 2 0.72 8.12 -3.06
CA LEU A 2 0.32 9.33 -3.82
C LEU A 2 1.13 10.59 -3.46
N LEU A 3 1.24 10.91 -2.16
CA LEU A 3 2.02 12.07 -1.72
C LEU A 3 3.48 11.99 -2.18
N HIS A 4 4.11 10.82 -2.03
CA HIS A 4 5.50 10.62 -2.42
C HIS A 4 5.70 10.79 -3.93
N PHE A 5 4.77 10.29 -4.75
CA PHE A 5 4.76 10.52 -6.19
C PHE A 5 4.72 12.02 -6.52
N VAL A 6 3.77 12.76 -5.94
CA VAL A 6 3.61 14.21 -6.19
C VAL A 6 4.85 14.98 -5.78
N VAL A 7 5.41 14.69 -4.60
CA VAL A 7 6.65 15.33 -4.11
C VAL A 7 7.82 15.04 -5.05
N LEU A 8 8.03 13.79 -5.47
CA LEU A 8 9.14 13.42 -6.35
C LEU A 8 8.99 14.06 -7.74
N LYS A 9 7.78 14.03 -8.32
CA LYS A 9 7.49 14.61 -9.63
C LYS A 9 7.69 16.12 -9.63
N ASN A 10 7.17 16.81 -8.61
CA ASN A 10 7.31 18.26 -8.48
C ASN A 10 8.78 18.69 -8.38
N ASN A 11 9.64 17.85 -7.80
CA ASN A 11 11.06 18.13 -7.62
C ASN A 11 11.95 17.53 -8.73
N GLY A 12 11.36 17.15 -9.88
CA GLY A 12 12.11 16.70 -11.06
C GLY A 12 12.75 15.32 -10.96
N ILE A 13 12.42 14.52 -9.94
CA ILE A 13 12.96 13.16 -9.76
C ILE A 13 12.12 12.15 -10.56
N ASN A 14 12.03 12.35 -11.87
CA ASN A 14 11.03 11.73 -12.73
C ASN A 14 11.08 10.20 -12.75
N ARG A 15 12.29 9.61 -12.80
CA ARG A 15 12.43 8.14 -12.83
C ARG A 15 11.86 7.47 -11.57
N LEU A 16 12.13 8.04 -10.40
CA LEU A 16 11.60 7.50 -9.15
C LEU A 16 10.11 7.82 -9.00
N ALA A 17 9.68 9.01 -9.44
CA ALA A 17 8.28 9.37 -9.44
C ALA A 17 7.44 8.37 -10.27
N GLU A 18 7.91 7.96 -11.45
CA GLU A 18 7.19 6.99 -12.27
C GLU A 18 7.11 5.62 -11.60
N LYS A 19 8.20 5.17 -10.94
CA LYS A 19 8.18 3.92 -10.17
C LYS A 19 7.12 3.98 -9.05
N VAL A 20 7.12 5.04 -8.26
CA VAL A 20 6.16 5.24 -7.15
C VAL A 20 4.72 5.38 -7.66
N LYS A 21 4.53 5.87 -8.89
CA LYS A 21 3.22 5.93 -9.54
C LYS A 21 2.72 4.55 -9.95
N ASN A 22 3.60 3.67 -10.44
CA ASN A 22 3.24 2.29 -10.75
C ASN A 22 2.85 1.53 -9.48
N GLU A 23 3.66 1.65 -8.42
CA GLU A 23 3.35 1.10 -7.09
C GLU A 23 2.00 1.64 -6.57
N LEU A 24 1.72 2.94 -6.73
CA LEU A 24 0.41 3.51 -6.38
C LEU A 24 -0.74 2.84 -7.14
N ASN A 25 -0.58 2.56 -8.43
CA ASN A 25 -1.65 1.95 -9.22
C ASN A 25 -1.90 0.49 -8.79
N GLU A 26 -0.83 -0.26 -8.52
CA GLU A 26 -0.91 -1.62 -7.98
C GLU A 26 -1.64 -1.62 -6.63
N GLU A 27 -1.29 -0.71 -5.71
CA GLU A 27 -1.97 -0.58 -4.42
C GLU A 27 -3.46 -0.21 -4.53
N LEU A 28 -3.84 0.61 -5.52
CA LEU A 28 -5.24 0.94 -5.77
C LEU A 28 -6.02 -0.26 -6.32
N GLU A 29 -5.40 -1.08 -7.16
CA GLU A 29 -6.00 -2.32 -7.65
C GLU A 29 -6.19 -3.32 -6.49
N HIS A 30 -5.19 -3.48 -5.63
CA HIS A 30 -5.27 -4.31 -4.43
C HIS A 30 -6.40 -3.84 -3.49
N ALA A 31 -6.47 -2.54 -3.22
CA ALA A 31 -7.52 -1.96 -2.39
C ALA A 31 -8.92 -2.20 -2.98
N ASN A 32 -9.08 -2.10 -4.30
CA ASN A 32 -10.35 -2.39 -4.96
C ASN A 32 -10.76 -3.86 -4.81
N LYS A 33 -9.83 -4.80 -5.08
CA LYS A 33 -10.06 -6.25 -4.91
C LYS A 33 -10.46 -6.61 -3.48
N LEU A 34 -9.80 -6.02 -2.49
CA LEU A 34 -10.13 -6.21 -1.07
C LEU A 34 -11.52 -5.65 -0.73
N ALA A 35 -11.86 -4.45 -1.21
CA ALA A 35 -13.15 -3.85 -0.96
C ALA A 35 -14.30 -4.67 -1.55
N GLU A 36 -14.16 -5.15 -2.78
CA GLU A 36 -15.11 -6.07 -3.42
C GLU A 36 -15.28 -7.36 -2.62
N ARG A 37 -14.16 -7.94 -2.15
CA ARG A 37 -14.19 -9.15 -1.31
C ARG A 37 -14.92 -8.91 0.02
N ILE A 38 -14.66 -7.79 0.68
CA ILE A 38 -15.31 -7.42 1.95
C ILE A 38 -16.83 -7.25 1.74
N LEU A 39 -17.25 -6.56 0.67
CA LEU A 39 -18.67 -6.38 0.35
C LEU A 39 -19.37 -7.70 0.02
N LEU A 40 -18.70 -8.61 -0.70
CA LEU A 40 -19.21 -9.95 -0.98
C LEU A 40 -19.48 -10.74 0.31
N LEU A 41 -18.61 -10.58 1.32
CA LEU A 41 -18.77 -11.15 2.65
C LEU A 41 -19.75 -10.36 3.54
N LYS A 42 -20.48 -9.39 2.96
CA LYS A 42 -21.45 -8.50 3.65
C LYS A 42 -20.83 -7.61 4.73
N GLY A 43 -19.53 -7.35 4.64
CA GLY A 43 -18.83 -6.36 5.47
C GLY A 43 -18.94 -4.95 4.90
N VAL A 44 -18.31 -3.98 5.59
CA VAL A 44 -18.22 -2.58 5.17
C VAL A 44 -16.74 -2.21 5.02
N PRO A 45 -16.23 -1.98 3.80
CA PRO A 45 -14.83 -1.60 3.59
C PRO A 45 -14.53 -0.20 4.14
N SER A 46 -13.30 0.01 4.62
CA SER A 46 -12.82 1.30 5.13
C SER A 46 -11.54 1.70 4.40
N PHE A 47 -11.51 2.92 3.87
CA PHE A 47 -10.38 3.50 3.14
C PHE A 47 -9.63 4.57 3.95
N GLN A 48 -9.71 4.51 5.28
CA GLN A 48 -9.03 5.48 6.14
C GLN A 48 -7.50 5.33 6.02
N ASP A 49 -6.81 6.44 5.73
CA ASP A 49 -5.35 6.47 5.80
C ASP A 49 -4.91 6.54 7.26
N THR A 50 -4.39 5.42 7.78
CA THR A 50 -3.86 5.31 9.14
C THR A 50 -2.33 5.37 9.17
N ASN A 51 -1.69 5.66 8.04
CA ASN A 51 -0.24 5.62 7.93
C ASN A 51 0.38 6.94 8.39
N GLU A 52 0.93 6.95 9.61
CA GLU A 52 1.65 8.10 10.17
C GLU A 52 2.87 8.55 9.34
N ILE A 53 3.34 7.66 8.47
CA ILE A 53 4.59 7.74 7.71
C ILE A 53 4.51 8.77 6.55
N SER A 54 3.31 9.18 6.12
CA SER A 54 3.08 10.07 4.97
C SER A 54 3.26 11.58 5.27
N LYS A 55 4.04 11.99 6.27
CA LYS A 55 4.19 13.43 6.58
C LYS A 55 5.32 14.08 5.76
N TYR A 56 4.95 14.97 4.85
CA TYR A 56 5.88 15.87 4.16
C TYR A 56 5.83 17.26 4.79
N ASP A 57 6.99 17.82 5.15
CA ASP A 57 7.13 19.11 5.86
C ASP A 57 7.15 20.32 4.92
N GLY A 58 6.89 20.11 3.62
CA GLY A 58 6.93 21.16 2.60
C GLY A 58 8.34 21.50 2.11
N LYS A 59 9.40 20.85 2.62
CA LYS A 59 10.80 21.14 2.23
C LYS A 59 11.43 19.96 1.51
N PHE A 60 11.89 20.19 0.28
CA PHE A 60 12.67 19.21 -0.45
C PHE A 60 14.17 19.41 -0.21
N ALA A 61 14.86 18.37 0.24
CA ALA A 61 16.29 18.37 0.50
C ALA A 61 16.90 17.02 0.11
N LYS A 62 18.23 16.93 0.11
CA LYS A 62 18.96 15.69 -0.25
C LYS A 62 18.47 14.44 0.51
N LYS A 63 18.08 14.59 1.78
CA LYS A 63 17.57 13.49 2.61
C LYS A 63 16.10 13.12 2.33
N THR A 64 15.35 13.93 1.60
CA THR A 64 13.91 13.69 1.34
C THR A 64 13.70 12.39 0.57
N ILE A 65 14.53 12.11 -0.44
CA ILE A 65 14.46 10.87 -1.21
C ILE A 65 14.68 9.65 -0.30
N GLN A 66 15.72 9.69 0.54
CA GLN A 66 15.99 8.61 1.50
C GLN A 66 14.80 8.40 2.45
N LYS A 67 14.25 9.47 3.02
CA LYS A 67 13.08 9.39 3.91
C LYS A 67 11.86 8.79 3.21
N ILE A 68 11.61 9.14 1.94
CA ILE A 68 10.52 8.55 1.14
C ILE A 68 10.72 7.05 0.95
N LEU A 69 11.94 6.62 0.63
CA LEU A 69 12.25 5.20 0.45
C LEU A 69 12.14 4.41 1.76
N GLU A 70 12.64 4.96 2.87
CA GLU A 70 12.49 4.37 4.22
C GLU A 70 11.03 4.29 4.65
N ALA A 71 10.25 5.32 4.31
CA ALA A 71 8.81 5.38 4.53
C ALA A 71 8.08 4.27 3.76
N ASN A 72 8.31 4.17 2.44
CA ASN A 72 7.72 3.12 1.62
C ASN A 72 8.12 1.73 2.13
N LEU A 73 9.41 1.51 2.43
CA LEU A 73 9.89 0.21 2.95
C LEU A 73 9.18 -0.20 4.25
N LYS A 74 8.90 0.76 5.14
CA LYS A 74 8.14 0.49 6.36
C LYS A 74 6.68 0.14 6.07
N LEU A 75 6.05 0.80 5.09
CA LEU A 75 4.69 0.49 4.66
C LEU A 75 4.61 -0.92 4.08
N GLU A 76 5.54 -1.29 3.20
CA GLU A 76 5.64 -2.65 2.64
C GLU A 76 5.82 -3.70 3.73
N GLY A 77 6.73 -3.46 4.68
CA GLY A 77 6.95 -4.38 5.80
C GLY A 77 5.70 -4.59 6.66
N LYS A 78 4.89 -3.53 6.85
CA LYS A 78 3.60 -3.63 7.54
C LYS A 78 2.58 -4.40 6.68
N GLY A 79 2.46 -4.07 5.40
CA GLY A 79 1.55 -4.74 4.46
C GLY A 79 1.79 -6.26 4.40
N ILE A 80 3.05 -6.70 4.30
CA ILE A 80 3.42 -8.12 4.32
C ILE A 80 2.96 -8.80 5.62
N LYS A 81 3.10 -8.12 6.76
CA LYS A 81 2.65 -8.66 8.05
C LYS A 81 1.13 -8.79 8.09
N ASP A 82 0.42 -7.73 7.68
CA ASP A 82 -1.04 -7.68 7.67
C ASP A 82 -1.63 -8.73 6.72
N ILE A 83 -1.00 -8.94 5.55
CA ILE A 83 -1.38 -10.02 4.60
C ILE A 83 -1.19 -11.40 5.23
N LYS A 84 -0.03 -11.67 5.85
CA LYS A 84 0.22 -12.98 6.48
C LYS A 84 -0.76 -13.28 7.61
N GLU A 85 -1.11 -12.27 8.40
CA GLU A 85 -2.14 -12.39 9.43
C GLU A 85 -3.52 -12.67 8.82
N THR A 86 -3.86 -11.95 7.75
CA THR A 86 -5.11 -12.14 7.00
C THR A 86 -5.21 -13.56 6.42
N ILE A 87 -4.12 -14.09 5.84
CA ILE A 87 -4.06 -15.49 5.36
C ILE A 87 -4.38 -16.44 6.51
N SER A 88 -3.71 -16.29 7.66
CA SER A 88 -3.92 -17.17 8.81
C SER A 88 -5.36 -17.13 9.34
N ILE A 89 -6.01 -15.97 9.33
CA ILE A 89 -7.42 -15.83 9.72
C ILE A 89 -8.32 -16.50 8.68
N ALA A 90 -8.13 -16.19 7.40
CA ALA A 90 -8.93 -16.75 6.31
C ALA A 90 -8.83 -18.28 6.24
N GLU A 91 -7.65 -18.85 6.44
CA GLU A 91 -7.47 -20.31 6.52
C GLU A 91 -8.27 -20.94 7.67
N LYS A 92 -8.27 -20.33 8.86
CA LYS A 92 -9.04 -20.83 10.02
C LYS A 92 -10.54 -20.81 9.75
N GLU A 93 -11.02 -19.77 9.10
CA GLU A 93 -12.42 -19.61 8.69
C GLU A 93 -12.77 -20.42 7.42
N LYS A 94 -11.80 -21.15 6.85
CA LYS A 94 -11.93 -21.92 5.60
C LYS A 94 -12.34 -21.05 4.40
N ASP A 95 -11.98 -19.77 4.44
CA ASP A 95 -12.15 -18.84 3.33
C ASP A 95 -10.95 -18.90 2.38
N PHE A 96 -10.89 -19.96 1.58
CA PHE A 96 -9.80 -20.17 0.64
C PHE A 96 -9.77 -19.14 -0.50
N VAL A 97 -10.89 -18.49 -0.81
CA VAL A 97 -10.93 -17.44 -1.84
C VAL A 97 -10.22 -16.19 -1.35
N SER A 98 -10.43 -15.79 -0.09
CA SER A 98 -9.68 -14.69 0.51
C SER A 98 -8.19 -15.02 0.64
N VAL A 99 -7.83 -16.28 0.96
CA VAL A 99 -6.41 -16.72 0.99
C VAL A 99 -5.74 -16.48 -0.36
N MET A 100 -6.31 -17.03 -1.45
CA MET A 100 -5.74 -16.85 -2.79
C MET A 100 -5.64 -15.38 -3.19
N LEU A 101 -6.67 -14.59 -2.88
CA LEU A 101 -6.72 -13.17 -3.20
C LEU A 101 -5.56 -12.38 -2.58
N VAL A 102 -5.29 -12.59 -1.28
CA VAL A 102 -4.23 -11.84 -0.59
C VAL A 102 -2.85 -12.45 -0.81
N GLU A 103 -2.75 -13.74 -1.13
CA GLU A 103 -1.48 -14.36 -1.55
C GLU A 103 -0.98 -13.77 -2.88
N GLU A 104 -1.88 -13.48 -3.82
CA GLU A 104 -1.53 -12.78 -5.07
C GLU A 104 -0.87 -11.43 -4.82
N MET A 105 -1.20 -10.75 -3.71
CA MET A 105 -0.65 -9.44 -3.34
C MET A 105 0.76 -9.53 -2.73
N LEU A 106 1.31 -10.73 -2.52
CA LEU A 106 2.70 -10.94 -2.08
C LEU A 106 3.68 -11.15 -3.25
N LYS A 107 3.18 -11.30 -4.48
CA LYS A 107 3.96 -11.59 -5.68
C LYS A 107 4.40 -10.30 -6.38
#